data_AF-X0V4S7-F1
#
_entry.id   AF-X0V4S7-F1
#
_cell.length_a   1.000
_cell.length_b   1.000
_cell.length_c   1.000
_cell.angle_alpha   90.00
_cell.angle_beta   90.00
_cell.angle_gamma   90.00
#
_symmetry.space_group_name_H-M   'P 1'
#
loop_
_entity.id
_entity.type
_entity.pdbx_description
1 polymer ?
#
loop_
_entity_poly.entity_id
_entity_poly.type
_entity_poly.pdbx_seq_one_letter_code
_entity_poly.pdbx_strand_id
1 'polypeptide(L)'
;MLLKNKFIIFFILILFITPLAYAQMCEVAHVRNNLRKMLYDYFESPSTATMELDKIKDLLDFYLTIPPTEDNIDCSGTGTNSGVSYQIIVEEADNITTAIPLCSDGTEFGTCSNNKPSYCYNGRLVNRCSTCNCTSGKECQSDGSCLEPTIACYNEADCEPAYGNYFCLTGDIYRNKTLYNCTNPGTASSECTIYTSFAELVDDCTADEYCVEG
;
A
#
# COMPACT_ATOMS: atom_id res chain seq x y z
N MET A 1 34.08 45.77 -64.31
CA MET A 1 34.10 44.32 -63.98
C MET A 1 34.02 44.18 -62.46
N LEU A 2 33.34 43.15 -61.94
CA LEU A 2 33.16 42.78 -60.51
C LEU A 2 31.86 43.20 -59.83
N LEU A 3 30.72 42.64 -60.25
CA LEU A 3 29.54 42.47 -59.38
C LEU A 3 28.52 41.52 -60.04
N LYS A 4 28.83 40.21 -60.08
CA LYS A 4 27.86 39.22 -60.60
C LYS A 4 27.92 37.82 -59.98
N ASN A 5 28.69 37.61 -58.91
CA ASN A 5 28.98 36.25 -58.43
C ASN A 5 28.67 35.98 -56.94
N LYS A 6 27.87 36.82 -56.27
CA LYS A 6 27.50 36.61 -54.85
C LYS A 6 26.03 36.21 -54.62
N PHE A 7 25.18 36.24 -55.64
CA PHE A 7 23.76 35.88 -55.49
C PHE A 7 23.45 34.39 -55.60
N ILE A 8 24.38 33.58 -56.14
CA ILE A 8 24.14 32.13 -56.35
C ILE A 8 24.46 31.31 -55.09
N ILE A 9 25.30 31.82 -54.19
CA ILE A 9 25.68 31.11 -52.95
C ILE A 9 24.62 31.28 -51.84
N PHE A 10 23.83 32.35 -51.88
CA PHE A 10 22.78 32.57 -50.87
C PHE A 10 21.50 31.77 -51.13
N PHE A 11 21.29 31.28 -52.35
CA PHE A 11 20.12 30.47 -52.72
C PHE A 11 20.31 28.96 -52.46
N ILE A 12 21.54 28.52 -52.19
CA ILE A 12 21.86 27.10 -51.87
C ILE A 12 21.74 26.81 -50.36
N LEU A 13 21.70 27.84 -49.50
CA LEU A 13 21.57 27.66 -48.04
C LEU A 13 20.12 27.60 -47.52
N ILE A 14 19.11 27.72 -48.38
CA ILE A 14 17.68 27.73 -48.01
C ILE A 14 17.01 26.36 -48.28
N LEU A 15 17.76 25.34 -48.72
CA LEU A 15 17.22 24.05 -49.18
C LEU A 15 17.38 22.89 -48.17
N PHE A 16 17.71 23.18 -46.90
CA PHE A 16 17.80 22.18 -45.82
C PHE A 16 17.01 22.60 -44.57
N ILE A 17 15.84 23.20 -44.75
CA ILE A 17 14.82 23.19 -43.69
C ILE A 17 13.91 22.01 -44.01
N THR A 18 14.39 20.80 -43.77
CA THR A 18 13.46 19.66 -43.68
C THR A 18 12.51 19.95 -42.52
N PRO A 19 11.19 19.74 -42.66
CA PRO A 19 10.33 19.74 -41.50
C PRO A 19 10.87 18.65 -40.58
N LEU A 20 11.47 19.05 -39.46
CA LEU A 20 11.68 18.14 -38.34
C LEU A 20 10.28 17.64 -38.02
N ALA A 21 9.98 16.40 -38.38
CA ALA A 21 8.85 15.69 -37.84
C ALA A 21 9.12 15.62 -36.34
N TYR A 22 8.58 16.59 -35.60
CA TYR A 22 8.61 16.57 -34.15
C TYR A 22 7.83 15.32 -33.76
N ALA A 23 8.54 14.28 -33.32
CA ALA A 23 7.90 13.14 -32.73
C ALA A 23 7.11 13.65 -31.53
N GLN A 24 5.79 13.48 -31.57
CA GLN A 24 4.87 13.93 -30.54
C GLN A 24 4.99 12.98 -29.35
N MET A 25 6.03 13.19 -28.54
CA MET A 25 6.33 12.43 -27.35
C MET A 25 5.42 12.89 -26.20
N CYS A 26 4.75 11.96 -25.52
CA CYS A 26 4.08 12.21 -24.25
C CYS A 26 4.88 11.61 -23.09
N GLU A 27 4.78 12.24 -21.93
CA GLU A 27 5.16 11.62 -20.67
C GLU A 27 4.13 10.55 -20.27
N VAL A 28 4.57 9.33 -19.96
CA VAL A 28 3.69 8.21 -19.59
C VAL A 28 2.90 8.52 -18.32
N ALA A 29 3.49 9.25 -17.37
CA ALA A 29 2.78 9.69 -16.17
C ALA A 29 1.60 10.63 -16.50
N HIS A 30 1.77 11.52 -17.49
CA HIS A 30 0.72 12.43 -17.95
C HIS A 30 -0.43 11.66 -18.61
N VAL A 31 -0.11 10.70 -19.49
CA VAL A 31 -1.10 9.79 -20.12
C VAL A 31 -1.88 9.03 -19.05
N ARG A 32 -1.18 8.41 -18.09
CA ARG A 32 -1.78 7.66 -16.98
C ARG A 32 -2.73 8.52 -16.16
N ASN A 33 -2.30 9.72 -15.79
CA ASN A 33 -3.09 10.62 -14.94
C ASN A 33 -4.36 11.07 -15.65
N ASN A 34 -4.28 11.41 -16.94
CA ASN A 34 -5.44 11.79 -17.73
C ASN A 34 -6.39 10.63 -17.97
N LEU A 35 -5.89 9.43 -18.29
CA LEU A 35 -6.72 8.23 -18.37
C LEU A 35 -7.44 7.96 -17.04
N ARG A 36 -6.77 8.15 -15.89
CA ARG A 36 -7.39 8.00 -14.56
C ARG A 36 -8.54 8.99 -14.35
N LYS A 37 -8.36 10.27 -14.72
CA LYS A 37 -9.42 11.28 -14.66
C LYS A 37 -10.60 10.92 -15.56
N MET A 38 -10.33 10.54 -16.80
CA MET A 38 -11.35 10.14 -17.77
C MET A 38 -12.21 8.98 -17.28
N LEU A 39 -11.56 7.92 -16.77
CA LEU A 39 -12.27 6.77 -16.23
C LEU A 39 -13.08 7.14 -14.99
N TYR A 40 -12.51 7.93 -14.08
CA TYR A 40 -13.22 8.37 -12.87
C TYR A 40 -14.46 9.21 -13.22
N ASP A 41 -14.30 10.23 -14.06
CA ASP A 41 -15.39 11.09 -14.54
C ASP A 41 -16.52 10.27 -15.19
N TYR A 42 -16.15 9.33 -16.05
CA TYR A 42 -17.11 8.45 -16.73
C TYR A 42 -17.83 7.51 -15.77
N PHE A 43 -17.13 6.84 -14.85
CA PHE A 43 -17.77 5.89 -13.94
C PHE A 43 -18.64 6.57 -12.87
N GLU A 44 -18.30 7.79 -12.46
CA GLU A 44 -19.09 8.55 -11.50
C GLU A 44 -20.40 9.05 -12.13
N SER A 45 -20.36 9.50 -13.39
CA SER A 45 -21.54 10.02 -14.08
C SER A 45 -21.51 9.77 -15.60
N PRO A 46 -21.80 8.55 -16.06
CA PRO A 46 -21.64 8.16 -17.46
C PRO A 46 -22.43 9.03 -18.46
N SER A 47 -23.59 9.54 -18.06
CA SER A 47 -24.46 10.36 -18.92
C SER A 47 -23.98 11.80 -19.09
N THR A 48 -23.07 12.28 -18.25
CA THR A 48 -22.56 13.66 -18.25
C THR A 48 -21.04 13.72 -18.30
N ALA A 49 -20.39 12.59 -18.62
CA ALA A 49 -18.95 12.52 -18.73
C ALA A 49 -18.42 13.51 -19.78
N THR A 50 -17.30 14.15 -19.46
CA THR A 50 -16.67 15.19 -20.29
C THR A 50 -16.12 14.61 -21.59
N MET A 51 -15.65 13.36 -21.55
CA MET A 51 -15.05 12.66 -22.67
C MET A 51 -15.98 11.60 -23.23
N GLU A 52 -15.99 11.46 -24.55
CA GLU A 52 -16.73 10.39 -25.24
C GLU A 52 -16.12 9.01 -24.94
N LEU A 53 -16.99 8.00 -24.78
CA LEU A 53 -16.59 6.64 -24.42
C LEU A 53 -15.54 6.04 -25.37
N ASP A 54 -15.62 6.32 -26.67
CA ASP A 54 -14.68 5.77 -27.65
C ASP A 54 -13.27 6.37 -27.52
N LYS A 55 -13.15 7.65 -27.13
CA LYS A 55 -11.86 8.27 -26.77
C LYS A 55 -11.28 7.65 -25.50
N ILE A 56 -12.12 7.33 -24.52
CA ILE A 56 -11.70 6.65 -23.28
C ILE A 56 -11.15 5.26 -23.58
N LYS A 57 -11.84 4.48 -24.41
CA LYS A 57 -11.38 3.15 -24.84
C LYS A 57 -10.06 3.23 -25.59
N ASP A 58 -9.94 4.15 -26.54
CA ASP A 58 -8.71 4.31 -27.32
C ASP A 58 -7.50 4.63 -26.44
N LEU A 59 -7.65 5.54 -25.47
CA LEU A 59 -6.55 5.87 -24.56
C LEU A 59 -6.23 4.72 -23.60
N LEU A 60 -7.24 3.96 -23.16
CA LEU A 60 -7.05 2.77 -22.33
C LEU A 60 -6.27 1.69 -23.09
N ASP A 61 -6.70 1.37 -24.30
CA ASP A 61 -6.04 0.37 -25.15
C ASP A 61 -4.60 0.79 -25.43
N PHE A 62 -4.35 2.06 -25.76
CA PHE A 62 -3.01 2.61 -25.91
C PHE A 62 -2.17 2.44 -24.64
N TYR A 63 -2.69 2.86 -23.49
CA TYR A 63 -1.96 2.79 -22.21
C TYR A 63 -1.56 1.35 -21.85
N LEU A 64 -2.43 0.37 -22.12
CA LEU A 64 -2.15 -1.04 -21.85
C LEU A 64 -1.03 -1.64 -22.72
N THR A 65 -0.66 -0.97 -23.82
CA THR A 65 0.49 -1.39 -24.64
C THR A 65 1.84 -0.84 -24.15
N ILE A 66 1.83 0.12 -23.21
CA ILE A 66 3.05 0.79 -22.74
C ILE A 66 3.80 -0.12 -21.77
N PRO A 67 5.09 -0.44 -22.01
CA PRO A 67 5.91 -1.18 -21.06
C PRO A 67 6.06 -0.42 -19.72
N PRO A 68 6.12 -1.11 -18.57
CA PRO A 68 6.17 -0.47 -17.25
C PRO A 68 7.47 0.33 -16.98
N THR A 69 8.48 0.21 -17.84
CA THR A 69 9.78 0.88 -17.72
C THR A 69 9.90 2.13 -18.58
N GLU A 70 8.87 2.48 -19.37
CA GLU A 70 8.92 3.65 -20.24
C GLU A 70 8.45 4.92 -19.52
N ASP A 71 9.25 5.98 -19.62
CA ASP A 71 8.89 7.31 -19.12
C ASP A 71 8.25 8.19 -20.19
N ASN A 72 8.59 7.95 -21.48
CA ASN A 72 8.08 8.71 -22.62
C ASN A 72 7.63 7.77 -23.74
N ILE A 73 6.57 8.13 -24.46
CA ILE A 73 5.98 7.31 -25.52
C ILE A 73 5.54 8.17 -26.72
N ASP A 74 5.51 7.58 -27.91
CA ASP A 74 4.95 8.22 -29.11
C ASP A 74 3.42 8.27 -29.05
N CYS A 75 2.87 9.49 -29.02
CA CYS A 75 1.44 9.77 -29.02
C CYS A 75 0.90 10.23 -30.38
N SER A 76 1.72 10.21 -31.43
CA SER A 76 1.28 10.59 -32.79
C SER A 76 0.29 9.59 -33.39
N GLY A 77 0.17 8.41 -32.80
CA GLY A 77 -0.83 7.41 -33.16
C GLY A 77 -2.27 7.90 -33.00
N THR A 78 -3.20 7.17 -33.59
CA THR A 78 -4.64 7.43 -33.53
C THR A 78 -5.37 6.24 -32.96
N GLY A 79 -6.41 6.54 -32.18
CA GLY A 79 -7.34 5.55 -31.65
C GLY A 79 -8.19 4.92 -32.74
N THR A 80 -8.47 3.63 -32.62
CA THR A 80 -9.23 2.87 -33.64
C THR A 80 -10.74 3.08 -33.54
N ASN A 81 -11.26 3.47 -32.37
CA ASN A 81 -12.68 3.68 -32.15
C ASN A 81 -13.10 5.12 -32.52
N SER A 82 -12.37 6.12 -32.03
CA SER A 82 -12.66 7.54 -32.23
C SER A 82 -12.00 8.13 -33.48
N GLY A 83 -10.91 7.53 -33.97
CA GLY A 83 -10.08 8.10 -35.04
C GLY A 83 -9.28 9.34 -34.63
N VAL A 84 -9.24 9.67 -33.33
CA VAL A 84 -8.55 10.87 -32.80
C VAL A 84 -7.13 10.51 -32.37
N SER A 85 -6.20 11.47 -32.51
CA SER A 85 -4.81 11.31 -32.06
C SER A 85 -4.73 11.16 -30.54
N TYR A 86 -3.86 10.27 -30.04
CA TYR A 86 -3.67 10.10 -28.60
C TYR A 86 -3.23 11.39 -27.92
N GLN A 87 -2.40 12.21 -28.57
CA GLN A 87 -2.04 13.53 -28.04
C GLN A 87 -3.27 14.42 -27.84
N ILE A 88 -4.17 14.49 -28.81
CA ILE A 88 -5.39 15.30 -28.70
C ILE A 88 -6.29 14.78 -27.59
N ILE A 89 -6.46 13.46 -27.47
CA ILE A 89 -7.26 12.86 -26.40
C ILE A 89 -6.69 13.24 -25.03
N VAL A 90 -5.37 13.20 -24.88
CA VAL A 90 -4.67 13.56 -23.64
C VAL A 90 -4.81 15.06 -23.32
N GLU A 91 -4.65 15.94 -24.31
CA GLU A 91 -4.81 17.39 -24.15
C GLU A 91 -6.27 17.79 -23.83
N GLU A 92 -7.25 17.11 -24.42
CA GLU A 92 -8.65 17.31 -24.08
C GLU A 92 -8.94 16.91 -22.63
N ALA A 93 -8.39 15.78 -22.19
CA ALA A 93 -8.55 15.25 -20.84
C ALA A 93 -7.96 16.16 -19.74
N ASP A 94 -6.99 17.03 -20.08
CA ASP A 94 -6.48 18.02 -19.14
C ASP A 94 -7.56 19.02 -18.69
N ASN A 95 -8.63 19.19 -19.47
CA ASN A 95 -9.78 20.04 -19.13
C ASN A 95 -10.79 19.38 -18.18
N ILE A 96 -10.61 18.10 -17.84
CA ILE A 96 -11.46 17.41 -16.85
C ILE A 96 -11.16 18.01 -15.47
N THR A 97 -12.14 18.70 -14.90
CA THR A 97 -12.03 19.36 -13.59
C THR A 97 -12.46 18.46 -12.43
N THR A 98 -12.95 17.25 -12.72
CA THR A 98 -13.39 16.27 -11.73
C THR A 98 -12.22 15.89 -10.82
N ALA A 99 -12.38 16.22 -9.54
CA ALA A 99 -11.38 15.93 -8.52
C ALA A 99 -11.39 14.44 -8.18
N ILE A 100 -10.26 13.78 -8.42
CA ILE A 100 -10.07 12.40 -7.98
C ILE A 100 -9.99 12.42 -6.44
N PRO A 101 -10.83 11.66 -5.73
CA PRO A 101 -10.91 11.73 -4.28
C PRO A 101 -9.59 11.29 -3.63
N LEU A 102 -9.20 12.01 -2.59
CA LEU A 102 -8.14 11.60 -1.68
C LEU A 102 -8.77 10.91 -0.48
N CYS A 103 -8.03 9.97 0.11
CA CYS A 103 -8.39 9.41 1.40
C CYS A 103 -8.02 10.36 2.54
N SER A 104 -8.49 10.04 3.75
CA SER A 104 -8.28 10.86 4.96
C SER A 104 -6.81 11.12 5.30
N ASP A 105 -5.90 10.28 4.83
CA ASP A 105 -4.45 10.41 5.02
C ASP A 105 -3.73 11.06 3.81
N GLY A 106 -4.49 11.57 2.84
CA GLY A 106 -3.95 12.16 1.61
C GLY A 106 -3.58 11.15 0.52
N THR A 107 -3.79 9.85 0.74
CA THR A 107 -3.53 8.83 -0.29
C THR A 107 -4.44 9.04 -1.50
N GLU A 108 -3.88 9.00 -2.70
CA GLU A 108 -4.65 9.13 -3.93
C GLU A 108 -5.52 7.90 -4.20
N PHE A 109 -6.74 8.12 -4.71
CA PHE A 109 -7.60 7.01 -5.14
C PHE A 109 -6.86 6.02 -6.05
N GLY A 110 -7.04 4.73 -5.76
CA GLY A 110 -6.43 3.66 -6.52
C GLY A 110 -5.00 3.31 -6.09
N THR A 111 -4.46 3.98 -5.08
CA THR A 111 -3.08 3.77 -4.61
C THR A 111 -3.03 3.24 -3.18
N CYS A 112 -1.87 2.68 -2.82
CA CYS A 112 -1.60 2.19 -1.47
C CYS A 112 -1.15 3.33 -0.56
N SER A 113 -1.69 3.36 0.64
CA SER A 113 -1.24 4.25 1.70
C SER A 113 0.13 3.81 2.22
N ASN A 114 0.86 4.75 2.82
CA ASN A 114 2.05 4.43 3.62
C ASN A 114 1.72 3.55 4.84
N ASN A 115 0.47 3.62 5.32
CA ASN A 115 -0.04 2.80 6.42
C ASN A 115 -0.58 1.46 5.91
N LYS A 116 0.33 0.53 5.61
CA LYS A 116 -0.03 -0.82 5.14
C LYS A 116 -0.94 -1.55 6.13
N PRO A 117 -1.93 -2.34 5.66
CA PRO A 117 -2.21 -2.69 4.26
C PRO A 117 -3.23 -1.77 3.58
N SER A 118 -3.36 -0.53 4.02
CA SER A 118 -4.44 0.35 3.58
C SER A 118 -4.30 0.75 2.11
N TYR A 119 -5.43 0.71 1.41
CA TYR A 119 -5.60 1.08 0.01
C TYR A 119 -6.69 2.14 -0.09
N CYS A 120 -6.46 3.19 -0.89
CA CYS A 120 -7.45 4.23 -1.05
C CYS A 120 -8.51 3.85 -2.08
N TYR A 121 -9.71 3.59 -1.61
CA TYR A 121 -10.86 3.26 -2.45
C TYR A 121 -12.04 4.18 -2.13
N ASN A 122 -12.40 4.99 -3.12
CA ASN A 122 -13.51 5.95 -3.07
C ASN A 122 -13.47 6.87 -1.84
N GLY A 123 -12.32 7.52 -1.62
CA GLY A 123 -12.11 8.43 -0.49
C GLY A 123 -12.01 7.75 0.88
N ARG A 124 -12.02 6.41 0.95
CA ARG A 124 -11.87 5.65 2.19
C ARG A 124 -10.66 4.72 2.13
N LEU A 125 -9.94 4.64 3.25
CA LEU A 125 -8.91 3.63 3.44
C LEU A 125 -9.57 2.29 3.75
N VAL A 126 -9.25 1.28 2.95
CA VAL A 126 -9.69 -0.10 3.13
C VAL A 126 -8.48 -1.02 3.19
N ASN A 127 -8.57 -2.10 3.96
CA ASN A 127 -7.50 -3.10 4.00
C ASN A 127 -7.43 -3.88 2.68
N ARG A 128 -6.27 -3.90 2.02
CA ARG A 128 -6.05 -4.65 0.78
C ARG A 128 -4.60 -5.14 0.67
N CYS A 129 -4.20 -6.03 1.58
CA CYS A 129 -2.84 -6.56 1.66
C CYS A 129 -2.41 -7.33 0.40
N SER A 130 -3.33 -7.90 -0.37
CA SER A 130 -3.02 -8.56 -1.65
C SER A 130 -2.47 -7.60 -2.71
N THR A 131 -2.74 -6.30 -2.57
CA THR A 131 -2.21 -5.24 -3.45
C THR A 131 -1.12 -4.42 -2.76
N CYS A 132 -1.34 -4.04 -1.50
CA CYS A 132 -0.46 -3.11 -0.78
C CYS A 132 0.62 -3.79 0.08
N ASN A 133 0.57 -5.12 0.16
CA ASN A 133 1.38 -5.95 1.03
C ASN A 133 1.19 -5.61 2.52
N CYS A 134 1.77 -6.45 3.37
CA CYS A 134 1.82 -6.21 4.80
C CYS A 134 3.15 -5.55 5.23
N THR A 135 3.18 -5.03 6.45
CA THR A 135 4.44 -4.67 7.12
C THR A 135 5.24 -5.93 7.46
N SER A 136 6.56 -5.78 7.61
CA SER A 136 7.56 -6.87 7.64
C SER A 136 7.10 -8.12 8.39
N GLY A 137 7.07 -9.25 7.67
CA GLY A 137 6.83 -10.58 8.23
C GLY A 137 5.38 -10.94 8.52
N LYS A 138 4.43 -10.02 8.34
CA LYS A 138 3.01 -10.31 8.55
C LYS A 138 2.39 -10.96 7.32
N GLU A 139 1.51 -11.93 7.56
CA GLU A 139 0.80 -12.64 6.51
C GLU A 139 -0.47 -11.89 6.08
N CYS A 140 -0.77 -11.93 4.79
CA CYS A 140 -1.98 -11.32 4.24
C CYS A 140 -3.17 -12.25 4.47
N GLN A 141 -4.19 -11.77 5.17
CA GLN A 141 -5.40 -12.52 5.46
C GLN A 141 -6.42 -12.42 4.33
N SER A 142 -7.39 -13.35 4.32
CA SER A 142 -8.44 -13.40 3.29
C SER A 142 -9.35 -12.17 3.25
N ASP A 143 -9.46 -11.43 4.35
CA ASP A 143 -10.23 -10.19 4.48
C ASP A 143 -9.45 -8.93 4.02
N GLY A 144 -8.21 -9.12 3.53
CA GLY A 144 -7.33 -8.04 3.11
C GLY A 144 -6.54 -7.37 4.24
N SER A 145 -6.73 -7.79 5.49
CA SER A 145 -5.95 -7.32 6.64
C SER A 145 -4.61 -8.05 6.77
N CYS A 146 -3.72 -7.55 7.63
CA CYS A 146 -2.48 -8.24 7.98
C CYS A 146 -2.66 -9.02 9.27
N LEU A 147 -2.15 -10.24 9.31
CA LEU A 147 -2.09 -11.03 10.54
C LEU A 147 -1.12 -10.37 11.51
N GLU A 148 -1.67 -9.84 12.60
CA GLU A 148 -0.87 -9.30 13.69
C GLU A 148 -0.24 -10.47 14.46
N PRO A 149 1.04 -10.36 14.84
CA PRO A 149 1.68 -11.39 15.64
C PRO A 149 0.99 -11.49 17.00
N THR A 150 0.75 -12.72 17.46
CA THR A 150 0.32 -12.97 18.83
C THR A 150 1.45 -12.56 19.78
N ILE A 151 1.18 -11.61 20.67
CA ILE A 151 2.10 -11.20 21.72
C ILE A 151 1.71 -11.94 22.99
N ALA A 152 2.60 -12.80 23.49
CA ALA A 152 2.33 -13.61 24.68
C ALA A 152 2.35 -12.76 25.96
N CYS A 153 3.24 -11.76 26.03
CA CYS A 153 3.37 -10.88 27.19
C CYS A 153 4.00 -9.52 26.82
N TYR A 154 3.62 -8.48 27.54
CA TYR A 154 4.21 -7.14 27.52
C TYR A 154 4.99 -6.84 28.81
N ASN A 155 4.66 -7.53 29.90
CA ASN A 155 5.32 -7.41 31.19
C ASN A 155 5.05 -8.66 32.04
N GLU A 156 5.64 -8.69 33.24
CA GLU A 156 5.55 -9.85 34.15
C GLU A 156 4.16 -10.16 34.67
N ALA A 157 3.28 -9.16 34.77
CA ALA A 157 1.91 -9.38 35.23
C ALA A 157 1.04 -10.10 34.19
N ASP A 158 1.47 -10.12 32.91
CA ASP A 158 0.77 -10.87 31.86
C ASP A 158 1.06 -12.37 31.94
N CYS A 159 2.12 -12.78 32.66
CA CYS A 159 2.47 -14.17 32.86
C CYS A 159 1.85 -14.70 34.17
N GLU A 160 0.74 -15.42 34.04
CA GLU A 160 0.03 -15.98 35.21
C GLU A 160 0.92 -16.97 36.00
N PRO A 161 0.99 -16.85 37.34
CA PRO A 161 1.65 -17.85 38.17
C PRO A 161 0.97 -19.22 38.04
N ALA A 162 1.76 -20.28 37.94
CA ALA A 162 1.24 -21.64 38.01
C ALA A 162 1.28 -22.16 39.45
N TYR A 163 0.25 -22.92 39.84
CA TYR A 163 0.12 -23.52 41.15
C TYR A 163 0.12 -25.04 41.03
N GLY A 164 0.99 -25.69 41.80
CA GLY A 164 1.00 -27.14 41.97
C GLY A 164 0.03 -27.59 43.07
N ASN A 165 0.05 -28.89 43.35
CA ASN A 165 -0.75 -29.49 44.42
C ASN A 165 -0.31 -28.97 45.80
N TYR A 166 -1.23 -29.06 46.75
CA TYR A 166 -0.98 -28.84 48.16
C TYR A 166 -0.13 -29.97 48.76
N PHE A 167 0.64 -29.67 49.79
CA PHE A 167 1.42 -30.63 50.56
C PHE A 167 1.76 -30.09 51.95
N CYS A 168 1.98 -31.01 52.88
CA CYS A 168 2.41 -30.66 54.24
C CYS A 168 3.92 -30.44 54.30
N LEU A 169 4.36 -29.32 54.88
CA LEU A 169 5.75 -29.07 55.22
C LEU A 169 5.79 -28.46 56.63
N THR A 170 6.65 -29.00 57.50
CA THR A 170 6.82 -28.56 58.90
C THR A 170 5.56 -28.53 59.78
N GLY A 171 4.45 -29.13 59.36
CA GLY A 171 3.18 -29.13 60.09
C GLY A 171 2.09 -28.29 59.42
N ASP A 172 2.46 -27.47 58.44
CA ASP A 172 1.62 -26.47 57.78
C ASP A 172 1.30 -26.85 56.32
N ILE A 173 0.31 -26.19 55.72
CA ILE A 173 -0.09 -26.41 54.33
C ILE A 173 0.67 -25.46 53.40
N TYR A 174 1.40 -26.03 52.46
CA TYR A 174 2.08 -25.32 51.39
C TYR A 174 1.55 -25.75 50.03
N ARG A 175 1.78 -24.93 49.01
CA ARG A 175 1.64 -25.32 47.60
C ARG A 175 2.84 -24.85 46.79
N ASN A 176 3.17 -25.56 45.73
CA ASN A 176 4.21 -25.10 44.81
C ASN A 176 3.66 -23.93 43.99
N LYS A 177 4.40 -22.82 43.95
CA LYS A 177 4.12 -21.67 43.10
C LYS A 177 5.28 -21.47 42.14
N THR A 178 4.96 -21.43 40.85
CA THR A 178 5.91 -21.11 39.78
C THR A 178 5.60 -19.72 39.27
N LEU A 179 6.61 -18.85 39.32
CA LEU A 179 6.58 -17.53 38.70
C LEU A 179 7.30 -17.58 37.36
N TYR A 180 6.82 -16.77 36.43
CA TYR A 180 7.35 -16.67 35.08
C TYR A 180 7.88 -15.25 34.84
N ASN A 181 8.93 -15.16 34.02
CA ASN A 181 9.41 -13.92 33.45
C ASN A 181 8.98 -13.78 31.98
N CYS A 182 8.57 -12.59 31.58
CA CYS A 182 8.27 -12.21 30.21
C CYS A 182 9.58 -11.89 29.48
N THR A 183 9.93 -12.74 28.53
CA THR A 183 11.06 -12.51 27.64
C THR A 183 10.59 -11.81 26.37
N ASN A 184 11.43 -10.92 25.83
CA ASN A 184 11.12 -10.09 24.64
C ASN A 184 9.73 -9.40 24.69
N PRO A 185 9.41 -8.64 25.75
CA PRO A 185 8.09 -8.06 25.96
C PRO A 185 7.63 -7.22 24.77
N GLY A 186 6.37 -7.40 24.37
CA GLY A 186 5.73 -6.62 23.31
C GLY A 186 6.19 -6.96 21.88
N THR A 187 6.95 -8.04 21.69
CA THR A 187 7.36 -8.50 20.36
C THR A 187 6.64 -9.79 19.96
N ALA A 188 6.72 -10.13 18.68
CA ALA A 188 6.25 -11.42 18.14
C ALA A 188 7.00 -12.64 18.71
N SER A 189 8.15 -12.43 19.37
CA SER A 189 8.93 -13.47 20.04
C SER A 189 8.80 -13.39 21.56
N SER A 190 7.74 -12.74 22.05
CA SER A 190 7.45 -12.68 23.48
C SER A 190 7.08 -14.06 23.99
N GLU A 191 7.61 -14.42 25.17
CA GLU A 191 7.36 -15.73 25.78
C GLU A 191 7.50 -15.65 27.31
N CYS A 192 6.57 -16.27 28.04
CA CYS A 192 6.66 -16.45 29.48
C CYS A 192 7.54 -17.65 29.80
N THR A 193 8.72 -17.39 30.36
CA THR A 193 9.70 -18.42 30.73
C THR A 193 9.76 -18.57 32.24
N ILE A 194 10.03 -19.77 32.75
CA ILE A 194 10.06 -19.99 34.21
C ILE A 194 11.16 -19.13 34.84
N TYR A 195 10.78 -18.30 35.82
CA TYR A 195 11.72 -17.51 36.61
C TYR A 195 12.16 -18.27 37.86
N THR A 196 11.19 -18.73 38.66
CA THR A 196 11.46 -19.44 39.90
C THR A 196 10.28 -20.31 40.31
N SER A 197 10.54 -21.33 41.13
CA SER A 197 9.53 -22.16 41.76
C SER A 197 9.86 -22.35 43.23
N PHE A 198 8.89 -22.11 44.10
CA PHE A 198 9.05 -22.22 45.54
C PHE A 198 7.76 -22.68 46.22
N ALA A 199 7.87 -23.15 47.46
CA ALA A 199 6.74 -23.48 48.31
C ALA A 199 6.16 -22.19 48.90
N GLU A 200 4.92 -21.87 48.55
CA GLU A 200 4.15 -20.78 49.14
C GLU A 200 3.35 -21.34 50.33
N LEU A 201 3.51 -20.73 51.50
CA LEU A 201 2.68 -21.04 52.67
C LEU A 201 1.24 -20.65 52.35
N VAL A 202 0.32 -21.60 52.48
CA VAL A 202 -1.12 -21.41 52.25
C VAL A 202 -1.83 -21.24 53.59
N ASP A 203 -1.50 -22.10 54.56
CA ASP A 203 -2.10 -22.09 55.89
C ASP A 203 -1.08 -22.51 56.95
N ASP A 204 -1.03 -21.76 58.05
CA ASP A 204 -0.15 -21.97 59.20
C ASP A 204 -0.96 -22.68 60.27
N CYS A 205 -0.79 -24.01 60.38
CA CYS A 205 -1.63 -24.84 61.22
C CYS A 205 -1.33 -24.55 62.69
N THR A 206 -2.35 -24.12 63.44
CA THR A 206 -2.20 -23.80 64.86
C THR A 206 -2.08 -25.05 65.73
N ALA A 207 -1.87 -24.89 67.05
CA ALA A 207 -1.58 -25.99 67.96
C ALA A 207 -2.65 -27.11 68.02
N ASP A 208 -3.87 -26.82 67.58
CA ASP A 208 -5.00 -27.77 67.55
C ASP A 208 -5.31 -28.27 66.12
N GLU A 209 -4.48 -27.92 65.15
CA GLU A 209 -4.61 -28.30 63.74
C GLU A 209 -3.44 -29.17 63.30
N TYR A 210 -3.71 -30.10 62.37
CA TYR A 210 -2.70 -30.98 61.80
C TYR A 210 -2.89 -31.05 60.30
N CYS A 211 -1.84 -30.78 59.53
CA CYS A 211 -1.88 -30.97 58.09
C CYS A 211 -2.02 -32.46 57.73
N VAL A 212 -3.04 -32.81 56.94
CA VAL A 212 -3.32 -34.16 56.45
C VAL A 212 -3.60 -34.08 54.95
N GLU A 213 -2.81 -34.80 54.16
CA GLU A 213 -2.91 -34.90 52.69
C GLU A 213 -2.72 -33.60 51.88
N GLY A 214 -2.36 -32.47 52.51
CA GLY A 214 -2.09 -31.20 51.83
C GLY A 214 -3.34 -30.39 51.59
#